data_AF-A0A8C6E043-F1
#
_entry.id   AF-A0A8C6E043-F1
#
_cell.length_a   1.000
_cell.length_b   1.000
_cell.length_c   1.000
_cell.angle_alpha   90.00
_cell.angle_beta   90.00
_cell.angle_gamma   90.00
#
_symmetry.space_group_name_H-M   'P 1'
#
loop_
_entity.id
_entity.type
_entity.pdbx_description
1 polymer ?
#
loop_
_entity_poly.entity_id
_entity_poly.type
_entity_poly.pdbx_seq_one_letter_code
_entity_poly.pdbx_strand_id
1 'polypeptide(L)'
;MSLLRSLRLCLVARTGSCPLSALGPGPFLPSLQAGLPLLQSPQPRHTFHSGAWLPSASSKELLMKLRRKTGYSFVNCKKALETCGGDLKQAESWLHKQAQKEGWSKAARLHGRKTKEGLIGLLQEGDTTVLVEVNCETDFVSRNLKFQQLVQQVALGTLLHCQNLKDQLSTYSKGFLNSSELSELPAGPDREGSLKDQLALAIGKLGENMILKRAVWVKVPAGFYVGSYVHGAMHSPSLRNLVLGKYGALVICETSELKANLEDLGRRLGQHVVGMAPLSVGSLDDEPGGEAETKMLSQPYLLDPSITLGQYVQPHGVSIVDFVRFECGEGEDAADAE
;
A
#
# COMPACT_ATOMS: atom_id res chain seq x y z
N MET A 1 25.26 38.50 -4.87
CA MET A 1 26.49 37.83 -4.38
C MET A 1 26.08 36.38 -4.11
N SER A 2 26.46 35.39 -4.93
CA SER A 2 27.78 34.77 -5.05
C SER A 2 28.27 34.12 -3.77
N LEU A 3 28.14 32.78 -3.67
CA LEU A 3 29.28 31.86 -3.52
C LEU A 3 28.85 30.40 -3.76
N LEU A 4 29.58 29.68 -4.62
CA LEU A 4 29.50 28.22 -4.80
C LEU A 4 30.73 27.54 -4.18
N ARG A 5 30.57 26.32 -3.65
CA ARG A 5 31.57 25.21 -3.54
C ARG A 5 30.98 24.08 -2.67
N SER A 6 31.33 22.80 -2.82
CA SER A 6 32.00 22.10 -3.93
C SER A 6 31.72 20.60 -3.83
N LEU A 7 31.53 19.91 -4.96
CA LEU A 7 31.74 18.46 -5.03
C LEU A 7 33.23 18.14 -5.02
N ARG A 8 33.59 16.91 -4.61
CA ARG A 8 34.86 16.27 -4.96
C ARG A 8 34.65 14.79 -5.27
N LEU A 9 34.92 14.44 -6.53
CA LEU A 9 35.10 13.06 -6.98
C LEU A 9 36.54 12.64 -6.68
N CYS A 10 36.76 11.38 -6.29
CA CYS A 10 38.09 10.77 -6.28
C CYS A 10 38.05 9.44 -7.05
N LEU A 11 38.76 9.40 -8.18
CA LEU A 11 38.98 8.22 -8.99
C LEU A 11 40.49 7.97 -9.06
N VAL A 12 40.95 6.80 -8.60
CA VAL A 12 42.35 6.36 -8.75
C VAL A 12 42.32 4.90 -9.19
N ALA A 13 43.29 4.50 -10.03
CA ALA A 13 43.35 3.18 -10.62
C ALA A 13 44.79 2.68 -10.79
N ARG A 14 44.89 1.37 -11.09
CA ARG A 14 46.00 0.62 -11.73
C ARG A 14 47.08 -0.09 -10.88
N THR A 15 47.44 -1.24 -11.47
CA THR A 15 48.78 -1.89 -11.62
C THR A 15 49.39 -2.78 -10.52
N GLY A 16 49.66 -4.03 -10.94
CA GLY A 16 50.74 -4.92 -10.46
C GLY A 16 50.41 -5.83 -9.28
N SER A 17 51.06 -7.00 -9.08
CA SER A 17 51.94 -7.81 -9.95
C SER A 17 52.07 -9.24 -9.35
N CYS A 18 52.41 -10.25 -10.16
CA CYS A 18 52.73 -11.59 -9.65
C CYS A 18 54.18 -11.70 -9.13
N PRO A 19 54.46 -12.70 -8.27
CA PRO A 19 55.72 -13.46 -8.37
C PRO A 19 55.52 -15.00 -8.34
N LEU A 20 56.57 -15.75 -8.71
CA LEU A 20 56.65 -17.23 -8.69
C LEU A 20 57.79 -17.73 -7.78
N SER A 21 57.60 -18.90 -7.17
CA SER A 21 58.64 -19.84 -6.64
C SER A 21 57.94 -21.18 -6.28
N ALA A 22 58.26 -22.41 -6.72
CA ALA A 22 59.51 -23.12 -7.08
C ALA A 22 60.30 -23.65 -5.84
N LEU A 23 60.71 -24.93 -5.71
CA LEU A 23 60.59 -26.15 -6.55
C LEU A 23 59.71 -27.22 -5.81
N GLY A 24 59.77 -28.57 -5.86
CA GLY A 24 60.62 -29.65 -6.45
C GLY A 24 61.30 -30.55 -5.38
N PRO A 25 61.62 -31.86 -5.60
CA PRO A 25 61.49 -32.71 -6.80
C PRO A 25 60.78 -34.09 -6.55
N GLY A 26 60.85 -35.03 -7.53
CA GLY A 26 60.38 -36.44 -7.43
C GLY A 26 61.46 -37.43 -6.91
N PRO A 27 61.56 -38.72 -7.36
CA PRO A 27 60.96 -39.34 -8.56
C PRO A 27 60.51 -40.84 -8.42
N PHE A 28 60.39 -41.54 -9.58
CA PHE A 28 60.39 -43.01 -9.86
C PHE A 28 59.13 -43.70 -10.47
N LEU A 29 59.31 -44.12 -11.73
CA LEU A 29 58.65 -45.18 -12.52
C LEU A 29 59.50 -46.50 -12.37
N PRO A 30 59.25 -47.69 -13.01
CA PRO A 30 58.44 -48.00 -14.22
C PRO A 30 57.61 -49.35 -14.17
N SER A 31 56.51 -49.57 -14.92
CA SER A 31 56.32 -50.13 -16.30
C SER A 31 55.93 -51.62 -16.45
N LEU A 32 55.20 -51.96 -17.55
CA LEU A 32 54.94 -53.30 -18.15
C LEU A 32 53.92 -54.20 -17.39
N GLN A 33 53.19 -55.16 -18.01
CA GLN A 33 53.17 -55.70 -19.39
C GLN A 33 51.72 -56.01 -19.91
N ALA A 34 51.51 -56.88 -20.91
CA ALA A 34 50.30 -56.91 -21.77
C ALA A 34 49.65 -58.29 -22.05
N GLY A 35 48.41 -58.29 -22.59
CA GLY A 35 47.64 -59.45 -23.11
C GLY A 35 46.65 -60.08 -22.11
N LEU A 36 45.54 -60.75 -22.48
CA LEU A 36 44.85 -61.09 -23.75
C LEU A 36 43.31 -61.27 -23.44
N PRO A 37 42.39 -61.62 -24.38
CA PRO A 37 40.96 -61.25 -24.29
C PRO A 37 39.95 -62.37 -23.90
N LEU A 38 38.64 -62.09 -24.11
CA LEU A 38 37.40 -62.84 -23.78
C LEU A 38 36.87 -62.49 -22.36
N LEU A 39 35.57 -62.28 -22.11
CA LEU A 39 34.35 -62.71 -22.82
C LEU A 39 33.24 -61.63 -22.69
N GLN A 40 32.44 -61.37 -23.74
CA GLN A 40 31.30 -60.44 -23.66
C GLN A 40 30.04 -61.13 -23.11
N SER A 41 29.46 -60.58 -22.03
CA SER A 41 28.11 -60.91 -21.57
C SER A 41 27.06 -59.97 -22.21
N PRO A 42 25.82 -60.45 -22.47
CA PRO A 42 24.79 -59.62 -23.07
C PRO A 42 24.24 -58.59 -22.08
N GLN A 43 24.40 -57.31 -22.40
CA GLN A 43 23.74 -56.22 -21.67
C GLN A 43 22.20 -56.34 -21.79
N PRO A 44 21.43 -56.15 -20.70
CA PRO A 44 19.98 -56.11 -20.78
C PRO A 44 19.55 -54.92 -21.62
N ARG A 45 18.66 -55.14 -22.60
CA ARG A 45 18.05 -54.05 -23.37
C ARG A 45 17.09 -53.28 -22.47
N HIS A 46 17.59 -52.23 -21.83
CA HIS A 46 16.73 -51.21 -21.21
C HIS A 46 15.86 -50.58 -22.31
N THR A 47 14.60 -50.99 -22.36
CA THR A 47 13.57 -50.36 -23.18
C THR A 47 13.30 -48.97 -22.62
N PHE A 48 14.00 -47.98 -23.17
CA PHE A 48 13.69 -46.57 -22.95
C PHE A 48 12.29 -46.30 -23.47
N HIS A 49 11.30 -46.42 -22.59
CA HIS A 49 9.98 -45.84 -22.79
C HIS A 49 10.12 -44.32 -22.71
N SER A 50 10.56 -43.73 -23.82
CA SER A 50 10.40 -42.30 -24.11
C SER A 50 8.91 -42.00 -24.19
N GLY A 51 8.27 -41.86 -23.02
CA GLY A 51 6.87 -41.47 -22.89
C GLY A 51 6.70 -40.12 -23.57
N ALA A 52 6.12 -40.13 -24.77
CA ALA A 52 5.96 -38.95 -25.60
C ALA A 52 4.90 -38.03 -24.97
N TRP A 53 5.33 -37.21 -24.00
CA TRP A 53 4.55 -36.16 -23.37
C TRP A 53 4.37 -34.98 -24.33
N LEU A 54 3.73 -35.26 -25.48
CA LEU A 54 3.18 -34.27 -26.38
C LEU A 54 2.15 -33.45 -25.58
N PRO A 55 2.36 -32.13 -25.39
CA PRO A 55 1.37 -31.31 -24.73
C PRO A 55 0.12 -31.26 -25.60
N SER A 56 -0.97 -31.90 -25.16
CA SER A 56 -2.23 -31.85 -25.89
C SER A 56 -2.67 -30.39 -26.07
N ALA A 57 -3.28 -30.06 -27.21
CA ALA A 57 -3.74 -28.70 -27.49
C ALA A 57 -4.66 -28.19 -26.36
N SER A 58 -5.51 -29.08 -25.85
CA SER A 58 -6.35 -28.88 -24.64
C SER A 58 -5.54 -28.43 -23.42
N SER A 59 -4.43 -29.10 -23.07
CA SER A 59 -3.60 -28.70 -21.91
C SER A 59 -3.06 -27.27 -22.03
N LYS A 60 -2.60 -26.88 -23.23
CA LYS A 60 -2.12 -25.51 -23.50
C LYS A 60 -3.26 -24.49 -23.44
N GLU A 61 -4.44 -24.84 -23.95
CA GLU A 61 -5.63 -23.97 -23.91
C GLU A 61 -6.14 -23.77 -22.48
N LEU A 62 -6.28 -24.84 -21.70
CA LEU A 62 -6.66 -24.79 -20.28
C LEU A 62 -5.71 -23.90 -19.47
N LEU A 63 -4.39 -24.04 -19.69
CA LEU A 63 -3.37 -23.19 -19.06
C LEU A 63 -3.54 -21.72 -19.44
N MET A 64 -3.77 -21.41 -20.72
CA MET A 64 -4.00 -20.04 -21.20
C MET A 64 -5.31 -19.46 -20.65
N LYS A 65 -6.37 -20.26 -20.56
CA LYS A 65 -7.69 -19.89 -20.02
C LYS A 65 -7.60 -19.57 -18.52
N LEU A 66 -6.96 -20.43 -17.73
CA LEU A 66 -6.73 -20.21 -16.30
C LEU A 66 -5.82 -18.99 -16.04
N ARG A 67 -4.74 -18.83 -16.83
CA ARG A 67 -3.83 -17.68 -16.76
C ARG A 67 -4.56 -16.36 -17.06
N ARG A 68 -5.39 -16.33 -18.11
CA ARG A 68 -6.18 -15.14 -18.50
C ARG A 68 -7.25 -14.80 -17.46
N LYS A 69 -7.92 -15.80 -16.87
CA LYS A 69 -8.95 -15.58 -15.84
C LYS A 69 -8.37 -15.06 -14.53
N THR A 70 -7.27 -15.67 -14.04
CA THR A 70 -6.80 -15.47 -12.66
C THR A 70 -5.61 -14.51 -12.50
N GLY A 71 -4.80 -14.32 -13.54
CA GLY A 71 -3.64 -13.42 -13.48
C GLY A 71 -2.45 -13.92 -12.63
N TYR A 72 -2.44 -15.18 -12.16
CA TYR A 72 -1.27 -15.83 -11.53
C TYR A 72 -0.19 -16.24 -12.54
N SER A 73 1.01 -16.61 -12.09
CA SER A 73 2.14 -16.94 -12.97
C SER A 73 1.84 -18.19 -13.82
N PHE A 74 2.47 -18.32 -14.99
CA PHE A 74 2.32 -19.53 -15.82
C PHE A 74 2.76 -20.81 -15.09
N VAL A 75 3.81 -20.71 -14.25
CA VAL A 75 4.31 -21.84 -13.43
C VAL A 75 3.25 -22.25 -12.41
N ASN A 76 2.67 -21.31 -11.66
CA ASN A 76 1.66 -21.61 -10.66
C ASN A 76 0.37 -22.14 -11.33
N CYS A 77 -0.08 -21.55 -12.45
CA CYS A 77 -1.24 -22.05 -13.20
C CYS A 77 -1.02 -23.46 -13.78
N LYS A 78 0.19 -23.79 -14.24
CA LYS A 78 0.53 -25.15 -14.70
C LYS A 78 0.49 -26.14 -13.54
N LYS A 79 1.18 -25.83 -12.44
CA LYS A 79 1.19 -26.64 -11.22
C LYS A 79 -0.21 -26.85 -10.64
N ALA A 80 -1.08 -25.85 -10.71
CA ALA A 80 -2.47 -25.94 -10.27
C ALA A 80 -3.27 -26.93 -11.12
N LEU A 81 -3.18 -26.84 -12.46
CA LEU A 81 -3.83 -27.79 -13.37
C LEU A 81 -3.29 -29.22 -13.21
N GLU A 82 -1.98 -29.38 -13.03
CA GLU A 82 -1.35 -30.67 -12.75
C GLU A 82 -1.83 -31.27 -11.41
N THR A 83 -1.97 -30.44 -10.38
CA THR A 83 -2.45 -30.89 -9.05
C THR A 83 -3.96 -31.20 -9.05
N CYS A 84 -4.75 -30.51 -9.87
CA CYS A 84 -6.21 -30.64 -9.93
C CYS A 84 -6.72 -31.42 -11.14
N GLY A 85 -5.88 -32.26 -11.77
CA GLY A 85 -6.29 -33.14 -12.89
C GLY A 85 -6.83 -32.41 -14.13
N GLY A 86 -6.53 -31.12 -14.30
CA GLY A 86 -7.05 -30.27 -15.36
C GLY A 86 -8.37 -29.54 -15.07
N ASP A 87 -9.01 -29.75 -13.90
CA ASP A 87 -10.23 -29.02 -13.52
C ASP A 87 -9.92 -27.53 -13.28
N LEU A 88 -10.54 -26.65 -14.07
CA LEU A 88 -10.35 -25.20 -14.00
C LEU A 88 -10.85 -24.58 -12.69
N LYS A 89 -11.96 -25.06 -12.11
CA LYS A 89 -12.54 -24.52 -10.87
C LYS A 89 -11.70 -24.94 -9.66
N GLN A 90 -11.28 -26.20 -9.64
CA GLN A 90 -10.40 -26.70 -8.58
C GLN A 90 -9.01 -26.05 -8.65
N ALA A 91 -8.43 -25.93 -9.86
CA ALA A 91 -7.15 -25.24 -10.05
C ALA A 91 -7.21 -23.76 -9.66
N GLU A 92 -8.34 -23.09 -9.91
CA GLU A 92 -8.59 -21.71 -9.45
C GLU A 92 -8.67 -21.61 -7.92
N SER A 93 -9.47 -22.45 -7.24
CA SER A 93 -9.53 -22.50 -5.77
C SER A 93 -8.16 -22.85 -5.15
N TRP A 94 -7.42 -23.77 -5.76
CA TRP A 94 -6.06 -24.12 -5.36
C TRP A 94 -5.09 -22.95 -5.52
N LEU A 95 -5.16 -22.21 -6.63
CA LEU A 95 -4.36 -21.00 -6.86
C LEU A 95 -4.60 -19.93 -5.80
N HIS A 96 -5.86 -19.67 -5.44
CA HIS A 96 -6.19 -18.72 -4.38
C HIS A 96 -5.62 -19.17 -3.02
N LYS A 97 -5.78 -20.45 -2.66
CA LYS A 97 -5.24 -21.01 -1.41
C LYS A 97 -3.70 -21.00 -1.35
N GLN A 98 -3.02 -21.28 -2.46
CA GLN A 98 -1.56 -21.13 -2.53
C GLN A 98 -1.15 -19.65 -2.48
N ALA A 99 -1.86 -18.76 -3.17
CA ALA A 99 -1.55 -17.33 -3.16
C ALA A 99 -1.66 -16.71 -1.76
N GLN A 100 -2.64 -17.15 -0.94
CA GLN A 100 -2.75 -16.75 0.45
C GLN A 100 -1.52 -17.20 1.25
N LYS A 101 -1.12 -18.47 1.11
CA LYS A 101 0.06 -19.04 1.79
C LYS A 101 1.38 -18.41 1.34
N GLU A 102 1.57 -18.21 0.03
CA GLU A 102 2.73 -17.51 -0.54
C GLU A 102 2.76 -16.05 -0.07
N GLY A 103 1.60 -15.38 -0.02
CA GLY A 103 1.44 -14.02 0.51
C GLY A 103 1.86 -13.90 1.97
N TRP A 104 1.29 -14.72 2.85
CA TRP A 104 1.65 -14.78 4.28
C TRP A 104 3.15 -15.07 4.50
N SER A 105 3.70 -16.06 3.80
CA SER A 105 5.13 -16.39 3.89
C SER A 105 6.03 -15.24 3.42
N LYS A 106 5.62 -14.50 2.39
CA LYS A 106 6.36 -13.36 1.87
C LYS A 106 6.23 -12.13 2.76
N ALA A 107 5.05 -11.89 3.36
CA ALA A 107 4.81 -10.85 4.34
C ALA A 107 5.70 -11.06 5.59
N ALA A 108 5.72 -12.26 6.16
CA ALA A 108 6.61 -12.59 7.28
C ALA A 108 8.11 -12.39 6.96
N ARG A 109 8.51 -12.55 5.69
CA ARG A 109 9.90 -12.36 5.21
C ARG A 109 10.25 -10.91 4.85
N LEU A 110 9.26 -10.04 4.65
CA LEU A 110 9.43 -8.62 4.29
C LEU A 110 9.08 -7.67 5.44
N HIS A 111 8.43 -8.17 6.49
CA HIS A 111 8.15 -7.44 7.73
C HIS A 111 9.42 -6.82 8.34
N GLY A 112 9.26 -5.69 9.03
CA GLY A 112 10.37 -4.91 9.60
C GLY A 112 11.13 -4.03 8.60
N ARG A 113 10.82 -4.09 7.29
CA ARG A 113 11.32 -3.12 6.31
C ARG A 113 10.57 -1.80 6.43
N LYS A 114 11.29 -0.68 6.35
CA LYS A 114 10.74 0.68 6.42
C LYS A 114 9.78 0.95 5.26
N THR A 115 8.63 1.55 5.54
CA THR A 115 7.54 1.80 4.57
C THR A 115 7.04 3.23 4.69
N LYS A 116 7.86 4.19 4.23
CA LYS A 116 7.52 5.61 4.26
C LYS A 116 6.60 6.05 3.11
N GLU A 117 6.67 5.36 1.98
CA GLU A 117 5.81 5.64 0.83
C GLU A 117 4.44 5.00 1.02
N GLY A 118 3.45 5.40 0.22
CA GLY A 118 2.09 4.90 0.37
C GLY A 118 1.04 5.82 -0.20
N LEU A 119 -0.18 5.70 0.32
CA LEU A 119 -1.32 6.56 0.01
C LEU A 119 -2.18 6.81 1.24
N ILE A 120 -2.69 8.04 1.32
CA ILE A 120 -3.93 8.36 2.02
C ILE A 120 -5.09 8.09 1.06
N GLY A 121 -6.10 7.37 1.53
CA GLY A 121 -7.37 7.16 0.81
C GLY A 121 -8.54 7.77 1.55
N LEU A 122 -9.29 8.64 0.87
CA LEU A 122 -10.53 9.24 1.35
C LEU A 122 -11.72 8.60 0.63
N LEU A 123 -12.71 8.16 1.40
CA LEU A 123 -13.98 7.62 0.89
C LEU A 123 -15.13 8.20 1.72
N GLN A 124 -16.17 8.67 1.04
CA GLN A 124 -17.36 9.23 1.66
C GLN A 124 -18.61 8.58 1.08
N GLU A 125 -19.53 8.15 1.94
CA GLU A 125 -20.81 7.57 1.55
C GLU A 125 -21.91 8.04 2.51
N GLY A 126 -22.86 8.81 1.97
CA GLY A 126 -23.86 9.52 2.76
C GLY A 126 -23.20 10.41 3.82
N ASP A 127 -23.61 10.23 5.06
CA ASP A 127 -23.12 10.99 6.22
C ASP A 127 -21.92 10.34 6.93
N THR A 128 -21.33 9.27 6.37
CA THR A 128 -20.10 8.66 6.88
C THR A 128 -18.92 8.98 5.95
N THR A 129 -17.82 9.48 6.53
CA THR A 129 -16.56 9.74 5.84
C THR A 129 -15.43 8.97 6.51
N VAL A 130 -14.58 8.31 5.74
CA VAL A 130 -13.39 7.59 6.23
C VAL A 130 -12.13 8.08 5.54
N LEU A 131 -11.04 8.13 6.29
CA LEU A 131 -9.70 8.44 5.81
C LEU A 131 -8.74 7.36 6.31
N VAL A 132 -8.07 6.67 5.40
CA VAL A 132 -7.19 5.53 5.69
C VAL A 132 -5.77 5.80 5.20
N GLU A 133 -4.77 5.30 5.92
CA GLU A 133 -3.38 5.28 5.46
C GLU A 133 -2.90 3.84 5.25
N VAL A 134 -2.33 3.59 4.07
CA VAL A 134 -1.68 2.32 3.72
C VAL A 134 -0.30 2.63 3.13
N ASN A 135 0.74 2.00 3.68
CA ASN A 135 2.14 2.23 3.28
C ASN A 135 2.75 1.07 2.47
N CYS A 136 3.84 1.35 1.75
CA CYS A 136 4.69 0.43 0.99
C CYS A 136 6.17 0.88 1.01
N GLU A 137 7.09 0.08 0.43
CA GLU A 137 8.53 0.43 0.41
C GLU A 137 8.82 1.55 -0.62
N THR A 138 8.11 1.61 -1.77
CA THR A 138 8.37 2.59 -2.84
C THR A 138 7.13 3.27 -3.43
N ASP A 139 7.33 4.46 -4.01
CA ASP A 139 6.30 5.21 -4.71
C ASP A 139 5.90 4.57 -6.07
N PHE A 140 6.78 3.77 -6.66
CA PHE A 140 6.44 2.93 -7.82
C PHE A 140 5.32 1.93 -7.50
N VAL A 141 5.27 1.43 -6.26
CA VAL A 141 4.18 0.58 -5.78
C VAL A 141 2.97 1.40 -5.34
N SER A 142 3.13 2.57 -4.69
CA SER A 142 1.97 3.41 -4.33
C SER A 142 1.16 3.85 -5.56
N ARG A 143 1.84 4.19 -6.66
CA ARG A 143 1.25 4.50 -7.97
C ARG A 143 0.63 3.28 -8.69
N ASN A 144 0.80 2.06 -8.19
CA ASN A 144 0.33 0.85 -8.86
C ASN A 144 -1.16 0.58 -8.61
N LEU A 145 -1.95 0.34 -9.66
CA LEU A 145 -3.37 0.04 -9.55
C LEU A 145 -3.70 -1.13 -8.59
N LYS A 146 -2.79 -2.10 -8.40
CA LYS A 146 -2.99 -3.20 -7.43
C LYS A 146 -2.82 -2.77 -5.97
N PHE A 147 -1.97 -1.77 -5.69
CA PHE A 147 -1.88 -1.15 -4.39
C PHE A 147 -3.08 -0.24 -4.14
N GLN A 148 -3.43 0.62 -5.11
CA GLN A 148 -4.63 1.47 -5.05
C GLN A 148 -5.92 0.65 -4.82
N GLN A 149 -6.02 -0.54 -5.42
CA GLN A 149 -7.11 -1.48 -5.16
C GLN A 149 -7.09 -2.04 -3.72
N LEU A 150 -5.93 -2.28 -3.10
CA LEU A 150 -5.85 -2.60 -1.67
C LEU A 150 -6.39 -1.44 -0.83
N VAL A 151 -5.96 -0.19 -1.09
CA VAL A 151 -6.46 1.00 -0.37
C VAL A 151 -7.99 1.13 -0.49
N GLN A 152 -8.56 0.81 -1.65
CA GLN A 152 -10.02 0.74 -1.82
C GLN A 152 -10.67 -0.33 -0.92
N GLN A 153 -10.12 -1.55 -0.83
CA GLN A 153 -10.69 -2.58 0.06
C GLN A 153 -10.58 -2.16 1.54
N VAL A 154 -9.49 -1.51 1.92
CA VAL A 154 -9.27 -0.99 3.28
C VAL A 154 -10.30 0.09 3.62
N ALA A 155 -10.47 1.09 2.75
CA ALA A 155 -11.47 2.14 2.94
C ALA A 155 -12.91 1.58 2.99
N LEU A 156 -13.26 0.61 2.13
CA LEU A 156 -14.56 -0.07 2.17
C LEU A 156 -14.77 -0.90 3.45
N GLY A 157 -13.73 -1.61 3.92
CA GLY A 157 -13.78 -2.37 5.16
C GLY A 157 -13.97 -1.47 6.39
N THR A 158 -13.25 -0.34 6.44
CA THR A 158 -13.48 0.71 7.46
C THR A 158 -14.89 1.27 7.36
N LEU A 159 -15.34 1.70 6.18
CA LEU A 159 -16.66 2.27 5.97
C LEU A 159 -17.78 1.33 6.44
N LEU A 160 -17.71 0.05 6.06
CA LEU A 160 -18.66 -0.98 6.48
C LEU A 160 -18.65 -1.20 7.99
N HIS A 161 -17.46 -1.21 8.63
CA HIS A 161 -17.35 -1.28 10.09
C HIS A 161 -18.06 -0.08 10.75
N CYS A 162 -17.81 1.15 10.27
CA CYS A 162 -18.37 2.38 10.82
C CYS A 162 -19.89 2.52 10.59
N GLN A 163 -20.41 2.03 9.46
CA GLN A 163 -21.85 1.94 9.21
C GLN A 163 -22.57 1.03 10.21
N ASN A 164 -21.90 -0.01 10.73
CA ASN A 164 -22.44 -0.88 11.79
C ASN A 164 -22.31 -0.30 13.22
N LEU A 165 -21.58 0.80 13.42
CA LEU A 165 -21.54 1.50 14.70
C LEU A 165 -22.77 2.39 14.89
N LYS A 166 -23.30 2.45 16.11
CA LYS A 166 -24.51 3.22 16.46
C LYS A 166 -24.38 4.69 16.03
N ASP A 167 -25.43 5.22 15.43
CA ASP A 167 -25.53 6.65 15.11
C ASP A 167 -25.80 7.48 16.36
N GLN A 168 -25.19 8.66 16.44
CA GLN A 168 -25.50 9.68 17.43
C GLN A 168 -26.25 10.83 16.75
N LEU A 169 -27.44 11.15 17.25
CA LEU A 169 -28.35 12.11 16.61
C LEU A 169 -28.08 13.57 17.01
N SER A 170 -27.37 13.80 18.13
CA SER A 170 -27.19 15.13 18.74
C SER A 170 -25.86 15.82 18.45
N THR A 171 -24.86 15.07 17.94
CA THR A 171 -23.56 15.59 17.53
C THR A 171 -22.84 14.55 16.68
N TYR A 172 -21.76 14.93 16.01
CA TYR A 172 -20.93 14.03 15.23
C TYR A 172 -20.29 12.93 16.09
N SER A 173 -19.90 11.83 15.46
CA SER A 173 -19.06 10.79 16.06
C SER A 173 -17.78 10.66 15.27
N LYS A 174 -16.62 10.77 15.95
CA LYS A 174 -15.30 10.51 15.38
C LYS A 174 -14.66 9.31 16.09
N GLY A 175 -13.99 8.44 15.34
CA GLY A 175 -13.19 7.35 15.90
C GLY A 175 -11.97 7.04 15.05
N PHE A 176 -10.94 6.49 15.69
CA PHE A 176 -9.71 6.05 15.05
C PHE A 176 -9.61 4.53 15.14
N LEU A 177 -8.88 3.92 14.20
CA LEU A 177 -8.45 2.53 14.25
C LEU A 177 -6.93 2.49 14.09
N ASN A 178 -6.24 1.83 15.02
CA ASN A 178 -4.81 1.58 14.93
C ASN A 178 -4.50 0.42 13.95
N SER A 179 -3.22 0.18 13.65
CA SER A 179 -2.78 -0.84 12.70
C SER A 179 -3.33 -2.25 12.97
N SER A 180 -3.46 -2.63 14.24
CA SER A 180 -3.99 -3.95 14.64
C SER A 180 -5.51 -4.01 14.45
N GLU A 181 -6.24 -2.99 14.90
CA GLU A 181 -7.70 -2.91 14.77
C GLU A 181 -8.13 -2.89 13.30
N LEU A 182 -7.43 -2.09 12.49
CA LEU A 182 -7.65 -1.98 11.04
C LEU A 182 -7.32 -3.28 10.30
N SER A 183 -6.30 -4.03 10.75
CA SER A 183 -5.91 -5.29 10.12
C SER A 183 -6.96 -6.39 10.30
N GLU A 184 -7.56 -6.51 11.48
CA GLU A 184 -8.53 -7.57 11.78
C GLU A 184 -9.97 -7.27 11.30
N LEU A 185 -10.22 -6.12 10.68
CA LEU A 185 -11.51 -5.85 10.02
C LEU A 185 -11.79 -6.86 8.89
N PRO A 186 -13.06 -7.25 8.66
CA PRO A 186 -13.44 -8.07 7.50
C PRO A 186 -13.07 -7.43 6.16
N ALA A 187 -12.72 -8.26 5.17
CA ALA A 187 -12.30 -7.82 3.83
C ALA A 187 -13.43 -7.24 2.92
N GLY A 188 -14.64 -7.06 3.45
CA GLY A 188 -15.85 -6.70 2.70
C GLY A 188 -16.64 -7.91 2.17
N PRO A 189 -17.83 -7.71 1.59
CA PRO A 189 -18.74 -8.81 1.22
C PRO A 189 -18.24 -9.65 0.04
N ASP A 190 -17.42 -9.09 -0.85
CA ASP A 190 -16.90 -9.77 -2.04
C ASP A 190 -15.66 -10.65 -1.77
N ARG A 191 -15.21 -10.76 -0.51
CA ARG A 191 -13.93 -11.40 -0.15
C ARG A 191 -13.97 -12.16 1.17
N GLU A 192 -13.28 -13.30 1.19
CA GLU A 192 -12.98 -14.05 2.41
C GLU A 192 -11.79 -13.43 3.18
N GLY A 193 -11.76 -13.63 4.50
CA GLY A 193 -10.67 -13.21 5.39
C GLY A 193 -10.78 -11.77 5.91
N SER A 194 -9.73 -11.31 6.60
CA SER A 194 -9.61 -9.93 7.09
C SER A 194 -8.82 -9.04 6.12
N LEU A 195 -8.73 -7.73 6.39
CA LEU A 195 -7.87 -6.83 5.63
C LEU A 195 -6.39 -7.25 5.72
N LYS A 196 -5.97 -7.92 6.80
CA LYS A 196 -4.68 -8.59 6.97
C LYS A 196 -4.41 -9.67 5.91
N ASP A 197 -5.41 -10.47 5.55
CA ASP A 197 -5.31 -11.45 4.47
C ASP A 197 -5.17 -10.77 3.10
N GLN A 198 -5.87 -9.66 2.88
CA GLN A 198 -5.76 -8.88 1.64
C GLN A 198 -4.40 -8.16 1.51
N LEU A 199 -3.86 -7.67 2.64
CA LEU A 199 -2.50 -7.14 2.74
C LEU A 199 -1.47 -8.22 2.39
N ALA A 200 -1.59 -9.42 2.96
CA ALA A 200 -0.71 -10.55 2.66
C ALA A 200 -0.76 -10.94 1.16
N LEU A 201 -1.94 -10.94 0.53
CA LEU A 201 -2.08 -11.13 -0.92
C LEU A 201 -1.40 -10.02 -1.74
N ALA A 202 -1.52 -8.76 -1.32
CA ALA A 202 -0.91 -7.62 -2.00
C ALA A 202 0.62 -7.67 -1.92
N ILE A 203 1.19 -7.93 -0.74
CA ILE A 203 2.63 -8.19 -0.53
C ILE A 203 3.09 -9.39 -1.38
N GLY A 204 2.31 -10.49 -1.35
CA GLY A 204 2.48 -11.66 -2.21
C GLY A 204 2.61 -11.30 -3.69
N LYS A 205 1.75 -10.40 -4.17
CA LYS A 205 1.65 -10.01 -5.58
C LYS A 205 2.69 -8.99 -6.04
N LEU A 206 2.94 -7.94 -5.24
CA LEU A 206 3.77 -6.79 -5.60
C LEU A 206 5.22 -6.97 -5.12
N GLY A 207 5.41 -7.46 -3.90
CA GLY A 207 6.72 -7.91 -3.40
C GLY A 207 7.54 -6.94 -2.56
N GLU A 208 6.92 -5.85 -2.15
CA GLU A 208 7.38 -4.99 -1.06
C GLU A 208 6.62 -5.32 0.23
N ASN A 209 7.20 -4.94 1.38
CA ASN A 209 6.48 -4.80 2.63
C ASN A 209 5.37 -3.75 2.51
N MET A 210 4.28 -3.93 3.26
CA MET A 210 3.15 -3.01 3.29
C MET A 210 2.55 -3.00 4.70
N ILE A 211 2.02 -1.86 5.11
CA ILE A 211 1.40 -1.68 6.44
C ILE A 211 0.03 -1.03 6.29
N LEU A 212 -0.98 -1.60 6.93
CA LEU A 212 -2.25 -0.93 7.22
C LEU A 212 -2.00 -0.05 8.44
N LYS A 213 -1.74 1.24 8.26
CA LYS A 213 -1.11 2.07 9.28
C LYS A 213 -2.11 2.52 10.34
N ARG A 214 -3.19 3.14 9.89
CA ARG A 214 -4.26 3.73 10.70
C ARG A 214 -5.46 4.07 9.81
N ALA A 215 -6.62 4.20 10.44
CA ALA A 215 -7.78 4.83 9.86
C ALA A 215 -8.41 5.83 10.84
N VAL A 216 -9.15 6.78 10.31
CA VAL A 216 -10.10 7.61 11.04
C VAL A 216 -11.43 7.59 10.31
N TRP A 217 -12.51 7.70 11.07
CA TRP A 217 -13.87 7.79 10.55
C TRP A 217 -14.65 8.88 11.26
N VAL A 218 -15.58 9.48 10.53
CA VAL A 218 -16.49 10.54 11.00
C VAL A 218 -17.90 10.21 10.52
N LYS A 219 -18.87 10.29 11.43
CA LYS A 219 -20.31 10.22 11.13
C LYS A 219 -20.97 11.53 11.58
N VAL A 220 -21.76 12.19 10.73
CA VAL A 220 -22.37 13.50 11.02
C VAL A 220 -23.91 13.45 10.95
N PRO A 221 -24.64 13.83 12.00
CA PRO A 221 -26.10 13.98 11.90
C PRO A 221 -26.48 15.25 11.11
N ALA A 222 -27.79 15.50 10.96
CA ALA A 222 -28.27 16.80 10.48
C ALA A 222 -27.78 17.94 11.40
N GLY A 223 -27.52 19.13 10.82
CA GLY A 223 -26.83 20.22 11.50
C GLY A 223 -25.29 20.13 11.46
N PHE A 224 -24.73 19.04 10.95
CA PHE A 224 -23.28 18.86 10.79
C PHE A 224 -22.87 18.58 9.34
N TYR A 225 -21.66 19.01 9.01
CA TYR A 225 -21.03 18.90 7.70
C TYR A 225 -19.57 18.44 7.85
N VAL A 226 -19.05 17.74 6.84
CA VAL A 226 -17.62 17.39 6.73
C VAL A 226 -17.08 18.01 5.45
N GLY A 227 -16.31 19.08 5.59
CA GLY A 227 -15.45 19.55 4.52
C GLY A 227 -14.27 18.61 4.35
N SER A 228 -13.85 18.32 3.12
CA SER A 228 -12.76 17.38 2.88
C SER A 228 -11.89 17.74 1.68
N TYR A 229 -10.63 17.28 1.72
CA TYR A 229 -9.65 17.50 0.66
C TYR A 229 -8.56 16.43 0.68
N VAL A 230 -8.03 16.10 -0.51
CA VAL A 230 -6.87 15.22 -0.69
C VAL A 230 -5.87 15.91 -1.62
N HIS A 231 -4.60 15.99 -1.20
CA HIS A 231 -3.53 16.62 -1.97
C HIS A 231 -2.54 15.60 -2.55
N GLY A 232 -1.94 15.93 -3.70
CA GLY A 232 -1.19 14.98 -4.53
C GLY A 232 -2.10 13.91 -5.14
N ALA A 233 -3.32 14.28 -5.56
CA ALA A 233 -4.36 13.35 -5.94
C ALA A 233 -4.00 12.50 -7.18
N MET A 234 -4.19 11.18 -7.10
CA MET A 234 -3.95 10.23 -8.19
C MET A 234 -5.22 9.97 -9.02
N HIS A 235 -5.09 9.99 -10.35
CA HIS A 235 -6.20 9.74 -11.27
C HIS A 235 -6.43 8.24 -11.49
N SER A 236 -7.39 7.67 -10.77
CA SER A 236 -7.72 6.23 -10.80
C SER A 236 -9.23 5.99 -11.05
N PRO A 237 -9.75 6.28 -12.27
CA PRO A 237 -11.20 6.37 -12.55
C PRO A 237 -11.97 5.05 -12.39
N SER A 238 -11.29 3.92 -12.26
CA SER A 238 -11.91 2.63 -11.89
C SER A 238 -12.35 2.56 -10.42
N LEU A 239 -11.86 3.45 -9.55
CA LEU A 239 -12.08 3.44 -8.11
C LEU A 239 -13.13 4.51 -7.74
N ARG A 240 -14.39 4.27 -8.11
CA ARG A 240 -15.48 5.23 -7.86
C ARG A 240 -15.57 5.60 -6.37
N ASN A 241 -15.85 6.87 -6.11
CA ASN A 241 -16.01 7.53 -4.79
C ASN A 241 -14.77 7.52 -3.88
N LEU A 242 -13.64 6.93 -4.31
CA LEU A 242 -12.37 6.94 -3.58
C LEU A 242 -11.43 8.00 -4.16
N VAL A 243 -10.92 8.90 -3.33
CA VAL A 243 -9.85 9.85 -3.68
C VAL A 243 -8.55 9.42 -3.00
N LEU A 244 -7.47 9.31 -3.78
CA LEU A 244 -6.17 8.81 -3.33
C LEU A 244 -5.11 9.91 -3.46
N GLY A 245 -4.21 10.09 -2.48
CA GLY A 245 -3.13 11.07 -2.54
C GLY A 245 -2.09 10.93 -1.42
N LYS A 246 -1.21 11.94 -1.26
CA LYS A 246 -0.19 11.96 -0.18
C LYS A 246 -0.72 12.56 1.13
N TYR A 247 -1.65 13.50 1.05
CA TYR A 247 -2.26 14.16 2.20
C TYR A 247 -3.77 14.02 2.13
N GLY A 248 -4.42 13.89 3.28
CA GLY A 248 -5.87 14.02 3.39
C GLY A 248 -6.27 14.84 4.61
N ALA A 249 -7.32 15.63 4.49
CA ALA A 249 -7.91 16.37 5.60
C ALA A 249 -9.43 16.23 5.62
N LEU A 250 -9.97 16.12 6.83
CA LEU A 250 -11.39 16.22 7.17
C LEU A 250 -11.57 17.41 8.11
N VAL A 251 -12.56 18.26 7.87
CA VAL A 251 -12.92 19.40 8.73
C VAL A 251 -14.38 19.27 9.10
N ILE A 252 -14.64 19.04 10.38
CA ILE A 252 -15.97 18.80 10.92
C ILE A 252 -16.56 20.15 11.35
N CYS A 253 -17.74 20.45 10.85
CA CYS A 253 -18.40 21.73 11.06
C CYS A 253 -19.83 21.54 11.54
N GLU A 254 -20.29 22.45 12.41
CA GLU A 254 -21.70 22.65 12.74
C GLU A 254 -22.25 23.80 11.88
N THR A 255 -23.42 23.62 11.28
CA THR A 255 -24.04 24.60 10.38
C THR A 255 -25.51 24.27 10.07
N SER A 256 -26.33 25.31 9.90
CA SER A 256 -27.70 25.22 9.37
C SER A 256 -27.77 25.21 7.84
N GLU A 257 -26.66 25.46 7.15
CA GLU A 257 -26.64 25.63 5.69
C GLU A 257 -26.79 24.32 4.91
N LEU A 258 -27.35 24.44 3.70
CA LEU A 258 -27.53 23.30 2.81
C LEU A 258 -26.17 22.77 2.33
N LYS A 259 -25.88 21.49 2.56
CA LYS A 259 -24.59 20.83 2.24
C LYS A 259 -24.09 21.12 0.79
N ALA A 260 -25.00 21.24 -0.18
CA ALA A 260 -24.67 21.57 -1.58
C ALA A 260 -24.04 22.97 -1.78
N ASN A 261 -24.33 23.93 -0.90
CA ASN A 261 -23.71 25.27 -0.94
C ASN A 261 -22.29 25.24 -0.34
N LEU A 262 -21.93 24.19 0.39
CA LEU A 262 -20.72 24.13 1.22
C LEU A 262 -19.56 23.34 0.57
N GLU A 263 -19.76 22.73 -0.60
CA GLU A 263 -18.72 21.92 -1.27
C GLU A 263 -17.42 22.73 -1.51
N ASP A 264 -17.58 23.98 -1.97
CA ASP A 264 -16.47 24.88 -2.27
C ASP A 264 -15.77 25.39 -1.00
N LEU A 265 -16.52 25.66 0.06
CA LEU A 265 -15.99 26.05 1.37
C LEU A 265 -15.27 24.88 2.03
N GLY A 266 -15.90 23.71 2.12
CA GLY A 266 -15.35 22.50 2.74
C GLY A 266 -14.05 22.05 2.08
N ARG A 267 -13.95 22.16 0.75
CA ARG A 267 -12.70 21.92 0.02
C ARG A 267 -11.60 22.93 0.39
N ARG A 268 -11.93 24.21 0.55
CA ARG A 268 -10.98 25.26 0.98
C ARG A 268 -10.54 25.11 2.44
N LEU A 269 -11.43 24.68 3.33
CA LEU A 269 -11.10 24.33 4.72
C LEU A 269 -10.13 23.13 4.76
N GLY A 270 -10.40 22.09 3.98
CA GLY A 270 -9.48 20.95 3.83
C GLY A 270 -8.14 21.33 3.21
N GLN A 271 -8.12 22.25 2.23
CA GLN A 271 -6.89 22.84 1.68
C GLN A 271 -6.07 23.56 2.77
N HIS A 272 -6.74 24.38 3.58
CA HIS A 272 -6.11 25.08 4.71
C HIS A 272 -5.49 24.09 5.71
N VAL A 273 -6.22 23.06 6.15
CA VAL A 273 -5.69 22.05 7.10
C VAL A 273 -4.49 21.28 6.53
N VAL A 274 -4.49 20.93 5.24
CA VAL A 274 -3.32 20.29 4.60
C VAL A 274 -2.10 21.21 4.60
N GLY A 275 -2.29 22.49 4.20
CA GLY A 275 -1.20 23.44 3.97
C GLY A 275 -0.66 24.13 5.23
N MET A 276 -1.53 24.50 6.17
CA MET A 276 -1.18 25.24 7.40
C MET A 276 -0.96 24.32 8.62
N ALA A 277 -1.30 23.03 8.50
CA ALA A 277 -1.07 21.98 9.49
C ALA A 277 -1.34 22.38 10.97
N PRO A 278 -2.53 22.92 11.30
CA PRO A 278 -2.88 23.28 12.68
C PRO A 278 -2.82 22.08 13.63
N LEU A 279 -2.57 22.38 14.91
CA LEU A 279 -2.50 21.39 16.00
C LEU A 279 -3.74 21.40 16.90
N SER A 280 -4.55 22.46 16.85
CA SER A 280 -5.79 22.61 17.62
C SER A 280 -6.78 23.53 16.90
N VAL A 281 -8.06 23.53 17.29
CA VAL A 281 -9.08 24.40 16.66
C VAL A 281 -8.88 25.88 17.04
N GLY A 282 -8.68 26.17 18.33
CA GLY A 282 -8.69 27.54 18.88
C GLY A 282 -10.11 28.07 19.13
N SER A 283 -10.23 29.36 19.45
CA SER A 283 -11.50 30.10 19.46
C SER A 283 -11.54 31.18 18.37
N LEU A 284 -12.72 31.78 18.17
CA LEU A 284 -12.88 33.06 17.45
C LEU A 284 -12.49 34.27 18.33
N ASP A 285 -12.41 34.08 19.65
CA ASP A 285 -11.95 35.10 20.62
C ASP A 285 -10.42 35.15 20.74
N ASP A 286 -9.70 34.26 20.06
CA ASP A 286 -8.24 34.25 20.02
C ASP A 286 -7.72 35.27 18.99
N GLU A 287 -6.84 36.16 19.43
CA GLU A 287 -6.20 37.17 18.58
C GLU A 287 -5.51 36.56 17.34
N PRO A 288 -5.44 37.28 16.19
CA PRO A 288 -4.78 36.81 14.97
C PRO A 288 -3.32 36.37 15.20
N GLY A 289 -3.04 35.12 14.87
CA GLY A 289 -1.70 34.53 14.99
C GLY A 289 -0.82 34.80 13.77
N GLY A 290 0.49 34.72 13.96
CA GLY A 290 1.48 34.84 12.87
C GLY A 290 1.63 33.55 12.05
N GLU A 291 2.67 33.52 11.19
CA GLU A 291 3.03 32.35 10.37
C GLU A 291 3.35 31.07 11.17
N ALA A 292 3.65 31.21 12.48
CA ALA A 292 3.93 30.11 13.40
C ALA A 292 2.74 29.72 14.29
N GLU A 293 1.52 30.22 14.02
CA GLU A 293 0.32 29.89 14.78
C GLU A 293 -0.09 28.41 14.59
N THR A 294 -0.63 27.81 15.65
CA THR A 294 -1.01 26.40 15.74
C THR A 294 -2.52 26.19 15.95
N LYS A 295 -3.26 27.25 16.29
CA LYS A 295 -4.72 27.29 16.39
C LYS A 295 -5.35 27.58 15.03
N MET A 296 -6.12 26.63 14.51
CA MET A 296 -6.73 26.67 13.18
C MET A 296 -7.54 27.94 12.91
N LEU A 297 -8.34 28.42 13.87
CA LEU A 297 -9.16 29.64 13.70
C LEU A 297 -8.34 30.93 13.71
N SER A 298 -7.19 30.94 14.40
CA SER A 298 -6.29 32.10 14.53
C SER A 298 -5.23 32.17 13.44
N GLN A 299 -4.95 31.05 12.74
CA GLN A 299 -4.00 30.99 11.62
C GLN A 299 -4.40 31.93 10.46
N PRO A 300 -3.42 32.58 9.79
CA PRO A 300 -3.66 33.31 8.54
C PRO A 300 -4.29 32.41 7.48
N TYR A 301 -5.31 32.90 6.78
CA TYR A 301 -6.03 32.08 5.81
C TYR A 301 -5.17 31.81 4.56
N LEU A 302 -4.84 30.54 4.31
CA LEU A 302 -4.04 30.03 3.19
C LEU A 302 -4.24 30.71 1.81
N LEU A 303 -5.46 31.14 1.45
CA LEU A 303 -5.73 31.79 0.15
C LEU A 303 -5.80 33.33 0.22
N ASP A 304 -5.88 33.92 1.42
CA ASP A 304 -5.77 35.35 1.68
C ASP A 304 -5.21 35.58 3.11
N PRO A 305 -3.88 35.65 3.26
CA PRO A 305 -3.25 35.83 4.58
C PRO A 305 -3.50 37.19 5.26
N SER A 306 -4.31 38.08 4.67
CA SER A 306 -4.72 39.33 5.33
C SER A 306 -5.81 39.15 6.40
N ILE A 307 -6.46 37.97 6.42
CA ILE A 307 -7.49 37.59 7.41
C ILE A 307 -7.15 36.24 8.06
N THR A 308 -7.70 35.97 9.24
CA THR A 308 -7.63 34.63 9.86
C THR A 308 -8.62 33.66 9.22
N LEU A 309 -8.43 32.35 9.43
CA LEU A 309 -9.45 31.37 9.02
C LEU A 309 -10.79 31.58 9.72
N GLY A 310 -10.79 31.99 10.99
CA GLY A 310 -12.01 32.35 11.73
C GLY A 310 -12.80 33.46 11.03
N GLN A 311 -12.11 34.53 10.64
CA GLN A 311 -12.68 35.64 9.87
C GLN A 311 -13.15 35.21 8.46
N TYR A 312 -12.48 34.25 7.83
CA TYR A 312 -12.92 33.68 6.55
C TYR A 312 -14.19 32.82 6.69
N VAL A 313 -14.29 31.95 7.71
CA VAL A 313 -15.38 30.98 7.83
C VAL A 313 -16.67 31.57 8.43
N GLN A 314 -16.55 32.47 9.42
CA GLN A 314 -17.69 33.03 10.17
C GLN A 314 -18.80 33.64 9.28
N PRO A 315 -18.52 34.41 8.19
CA PRO A 315 -19.56 34.96 7.31
C PRO A 315 -20.38 33.91 6.54
N HIS A 316 -19.95 32.65 6.49
CA HIS A 316 -20.61 31.57 5.75
C HIS A 316 -21.66 30.81 6.59
N GLY A 317 -21.88 31.16 7.86
CA GLY A 317 -22.81 30.42 8.74
C GLY A 317 -22.31 29.03 9.15
N VAL A 318 -20.99 28.87 9.28
CA VAL A 318 -20.31 27.60 9.55
C VAL A 318 -19.35 27.75 10.73
N SER A 319 -19.52 26.90 11.75
CA SER A 319 -18.63 26.80 12.91
C SER A 319 -17.76 25.56 12.79
N ILE A 320 -16.44 25.70 12.87
CA ILE A 320 -15.51 24.56 12.84
C ILE A 320 -15.37 24.00 14.25
N VAL A 321 -15.68 22.72 14.45
CA VAL A 321 -15.71 22.08 15.77
C VAL A 321 -14.57 21.10 16.01
N ASP A 322 -14.03 20.51 14.93
CA ASP A 322 -12.98 19.48 14.98
C ASP A 322 -12.37 19.27 13.58
N PHE A 323 -11.17 18.68 13.50
CA PHE A 323 -10.56 18.30 12.22
C PHE A 323 -9.65 17.07 12.36
N VAL A 324 -9.23 16.53 11.21
CA VAL A 324 -8.18 15.52 11.11
C VAL A 324 -7.31 15.81 9.89
N ARG A 325 -5.99 15.69 10.05
CA ARG A 325 -4.99 15.72 8.99
C ARG A 325 -4.21 14.40 9.03
N PHE A 326 -4.09 13.71 7.89
CA PHE A 326 -3.09 12.66 7.70
C PHE A 326 -2.11 13.08 6.60
N GLU A 327 -0.82 12.92 6.88
CA GLU A 327 0.25 12.90 5.87
C GLU A 327 0.87 11.51 5.80
N CYS A 328 0.97 10.96 4.58
CA CYS A 328 1.52 9.62 4.37
C CYS A 328 2.99 9.56 4.79
N GLY A 329 3.31 8.60 5.67
CA GLY A 329 4.66 8.38 6.21
C GLY A 329 5.02 9.25 7.41
N GLU A 330 4.09 10.05 7.96
CA GLU A 330 4.37 10.86 9.15
C GLU A 330 4.60 9.98 10.40
N GLY A 331 5.50 10.42 11.29
CA GLY A 331 5.87 9.70 12.51
C GLY A 331 6.83 8.50 12.35
N GLU A 332 7.14 8.04 11.14
CA GLU A 332 8.02 6.86 10.92
C GLU A 332 9.48 7.06 11.41
N ASP A 333 9.95 8.29 11.63
CA ASP A 333 11.32 8.54 12.13
C ASP A 333 11.42 8.64 13.66
N ALA A 334 10.30 8.72 14.39
CA ALA A 334 10.32 8.71 15.85
C ALA A 334 10.60 7.31 16.43
N ALA A 335 10.25 6.25 15.69
CA ALA A 335 10.46 4.86 16.09
C ALA A 335 11.88 4.33 15.84
N ASP A 336 12.74 5.11 15.15
CA ASP A 336 14.16 4.78 14.94
C ASP A 336 15.08 5.46 16.00
N ALA A 337 14.51 6.01 17.08
CA ALA A 337 15.19 6.86 18.06
C ALA A 337 15.17 6.34 19.52
N GLU A 338 14.64 5.13 19.76
CA GLU A 338 14.67 4.41 21.05
C GLU A 338 15.44 3.07 20.93
#